data_AF-A0A0M0EFC7-F1
#
_entry.id   AF-A0A0M0EFC7-F1
#
_cell.length_a   1.000
_cell.length_b   1.000
_cell.length_c   1.000
_cell.angle_alpha   90.00
_cell.angle_beta   90.00
_cell.angle_gamma   90.00
#
_symmetry.space_group_name_H-M   'P 1'
#
loop_
_entity.id
_entity.type
_entity.pdbx_description
1 polymer ?
#
loop_
_entity_poly.entity_id
_entity_poly.type
_entity_poly.pdbx_seq_one_letter_code
_entity_poly.pdbx_strand_id
1 'polypeptide(L)'
;MPATVIPSASVPWHGRTMLRHVDAHTLLRYASPVILVLLWQGACSTGMVSTRQVASPMQVIMTGWGLLRDGTLGANLGVSLARAATGLAIAVVLGVGFALISGLSRLGEDIVDAPLQILRTLPALAMVPLFILWFGIGEVPKIALVALGATFPIYLNLHKGIRSIDPRLLEMTRTLGLSRLQTIRDVILPGALPDLLVGLRFAVGMSWLMLVVAEQVNAESGIGHMMMEAQDFLRTDIIMVGLVIYGLLGLVSDQVVRLMERALLSWRPVHQRGQGA
;
A
#
# COMPACT_ATOMS: atom_id res chain seq x y z
N MET A 1 34.99 -62.81 -25.03
CA MET A 1 33.54 -62.87 -25.28
C MET A 1 32.98 -61.45 -25.19
N PRO A 2 32.17 -60.99 -26.17
CA PRO A 2 32.10 -59.58 -26.52
C PRO A 2 31.02 -58.79 -25.77
N ALA A 3 31.26 -57.48 -25.71
CA ALA A 3 30.45 -56.47 -25.06
C ALA A 3 29.06 -56.29 -25.71
N THR A 4 28.01 -56.33 -24.89
CA THR A 4 26.65 -55.98 -25.28
C THR A 4 26.48 -54.47 -25.24
N VAL A 5 26.48 -53.87 -26.42
CA VAL A 5 26.15 -52.46 -26.68
C VAL A 5 24.64 -52.26 -26.42
N ILE A 6 24.30 -51.42 -25.44
CA ILE A 6 22.92 -50.93 -25.25
C ILE A 6 22.71 -49.76 -26.23
N PRO A 7 21.67 -49.75 -27.08
CA PRO A 7 21.42 -48.62 -27.96
C PRO A 7 20.91 -47.43 -27.14
N SER A 8 21.59 -46.30 -27.24
CA SER A 8 21.10 -45.01 -26.76
C SER A 8 19.90 -44.59 -27.59
N ALA A 9 18.69 -44.67 -27.03
CA ALA A 9 17.51 -44.07 -27.63
C ALA A 9 17.66 -42.55 -27.62
N SER A 10 17.96 -41.96 -28.77
CA SER A 10 17.94 -40.51 -28.97
C SER A 10 16.50 -40.03 -28.84
N VAL A 11 16.18 -39.35 -27.75
CA VAL A 11 14.91 -38.63 -27.57
C VAL A 11 14.85 -37.52 -28.62
N PRO A 12 13.86 -37.47 -29.52
CA PRO A 12 13.75 -36.37 -30.47
C PRO A 12 13.30 -35.11 -29.73
N TRP A 13 14.20 -34.12 -29.69
CA TRP A 13 13.94 -32.76 -29.25
C TRP A 13 12.86 -32.13 -30.13
N HIS A 14 11.59 -32.34 -29.78
CA HIS A 14 10.49 -31.61 -30.39
C HIS A 14 10.58 -30.16 -29.93
N GLY A 15 11.15 -29.32 -30.79
CA GLY A 15 11.03 -27.87 -30.73
C GLY A 15 9.55 -27.48 -30.78
N ARG A 16 8.92 -27.41 -29.61
CA ARG A 16 7.63 -26.76 -29.46
C ARG A 16 7.88 -25.27 -29.52
N THR A 17 7.61 -24.71 -30.69
CA THR A 17 7.31 -23.29 -30.87
C THR A 17 6.38 -22.84 -29.75
N MET A 18 6.90 -21.99 -28.85
CA MET A 18 6.11 -21.28 -27.84
C MET A 18 5.18 -20.28 -28.54
N LEU A 19 4.13 -20.79 -29.18
CA LEU A 19 2.97 -19.99 -29.51
C LEU A 19 2.22 -19.76 -28.21
N ARG A 20 2.49 -18.58 -27.64
CA ARG A 20 1.88 -18.01 -26.45
C ARG A 20 0.36 -18.00 -26.63
N HIS A 21 -0.30 -19.10 -26.26
CA HIS A 21 -1.73 -19.13 -26.11
C HIS A 21 -2.06 -18.14 -25.01
N VAL A 22 -2.74 -17.05 -25.36
CA VAL A 22 -3.29 -16.16 -24.34
C VAL A 22 -4.35 -16.97 -23.62
N ASP A 23 -4.04 -17.42 -22.40
CA ASP A 23 -4.96 -18.23 -21.61
C ASP A 23 -6.32 -17.53 -21.53
N ALA A 24 -7.40 -18.26 -21.84
CA ALA A 24 -8.76 -17.74 -21.79
C ALA A 24 -9.09 -17.11 -20.43
N HIS A 25 -8.48 -17.60 -19.35
CA HIS A 25 -8.56 -17.02 -18.01
C HIS A 25 -7.93 -15.63 -17.87
N THR A 26 -6.83 -15.35 -18.58
CA THR A 26 -6.22 -14.01 -18.63
C THR A 26 -7.12 -13.05 -19.39
N LEU A 27 -7.71 -13.48 -20.51
CA LEU A 27 -8.69 -12.70 -21.27
C LEU A 27 -9.93 -12.39 -20.44
N LEU A 28 -10.50 -13.38 -19.74
CA LEU A 28 -11.66 -13.22 -18.85
C LEU A 28 -11.38 -12.25 -17.68
N ARG A 29 -10.16 -12.29 -17.12
CA ARG A 29 -9.73 -11.38 -16.04
C ARG A 29 -9.67 -9.91 -16.46
N TYR A 30 -9.25 -9.63 -17.69
CA TYR A 30 -9.22 -8.25 -18.22
C TYR A 30 -10.55 -7.84 -18.88
N ALA A 31 -11.38 -8.80 -19.29
CA ALA A 31 -12.70 -8.53 -19.84
C ALA A 31 -13.68 -8.03 -18.77
N SER A 32 -13.60 -8.54 -17.53
CA SER A 32 -14.57 -8.18 -16.49
C SER A 32 -14.60 -6.69 -16.10
N PRO A 33 -13.47 -5.98 -15.91
CA PRO A 33 -13.49 -4.55 -15.60
C PRO A 33 -13.96 -3.73 -16.82
N VAL A 34 -13.59 -4.14 -18.03
CA VAL A 34 -13.99 -3.46 -19.27
C VAL A 34 -15.49 -3.56 -19.49
N ILE A 35 -16.08 -4.74 -19.30
CA ILE A 35 -17.53 -4.95 -19.41
C ILE A 35 -18.26 -4.09 -18.37
N LEU A 36 -17.77 -4.03 -17.14
CA LEU A 36 -18.33 -3.16 -16.09
C LEU A 36 -18.35 -1.69 -16.50
N VAL A 37 -17.24 -1.17 -17.04
CA VAL A 37 -17.16 0.23 -17.51
C VAL A 37 -18.10 0.49 -18.69
N LEU A 38 -18.22 -0.46 -19.62
CA LEU A 38 -19.13 -0.34 -20.77
C LEU A 38 -20.60 -0.37 -20.35
N LEU A 39 -20.97 -1.25 -19.41
CA LEU A 39 -22.32 -1.30 -18.85
C LEU A 39 -22.67 0.00 -18.12
N TRP A 40 -21.72 0.55 -17.35
CA TRP A 40 -21.90 1.83 -16.66
C TRP A 40 -22.08 2.99 -17.65
N GLN A 41 -21.21 3.09 -18.66
CA GLN A 41 -21.34 4.10 -19.72
C GLN A 41 -22.68 3.96 -20.47
N GLY A 42 -23.06 2.71 -20.78
CA GLY A 42 -24.34 2.37 -21.40
C GLY A 42 -25.53 2.88 -20.58
N ALA A 43 -25.58 2.53 -19.30
CA ALA A 43 -26.66 2.93 -18.39
C ALA A 43 -26.79 4.46 -18.21
N CYS A 44 -25.68 5.19 -18.22
CA CYS A 44 -25.72 6.66 -18.23
C CYS A 44 -26.21 7.20 -19.58
N SER A 45 -25.75 6.64 -20.70
CA SER A 45 -26.09 7.10 -22.05
C SER A 45 -27.55 6.86 -22.43
N THR A 46 -28.16 5.78 -21.91
CA THR A 46 -29.58 5.45 -22.12
C THR A 46 -30.51 6.22 -21.19
N GLY A 47 -29.98 7.04 -20.27
CA GLY A 47 -30.76 7.79 -19.30
C GLY A 47 -31.33 6.95 -18.14
N MET A 48 -30.98 5.66 -18.06
CA MET A 48 -31.36 4.80 -16.91
C MET A 48 -30.77 5.32 -15.60
N VAL A 49 -29.59 5.96 -15.68
CA VAL A 49 -28.94 6.65 -14.58
C VAL A 49 -28.74 8.11 -14.96
N SER A 50 -29.27 9.03 -14.16
CA SER A 50 -29.06 10.46 -14.38
C SER A 50 -27.58 10.81 -14.20
N THR A 51 -26.98 11.42 -15.22
CA THR A 51 -25.59 11.91 -15.15
C THR A 51 -25.37 12.99 -14.09
N ARG A 52 -26.45 13.57 -13.55
CA ARG A 52 -26.40 14.46 -12.39
C ARG A 52 -26.07 13.68 -11.10
N GLN A 53 -26.56 12.45 -10.98
CA GLN A 53 -26.32 11.58 -9.82
C GLN A 53 -24.98 10.83 -9.93
N VAL A 54 -24.67 10.32 -11.12
CA VAL A 54 -23.45 9.54 -11.37
C VAL A 54 -22.85 9.98 -12.69
N ALA A 55 -21.67 10.62 -12.65
CA ALA A 55 -20.96 11.01 -13.85
C ALA A 55 -20.57 9.78 -14.68
N SER A 56 -20.81 9.83 -15.99
CA SER A 56 -20.39 8.77 -16.91
C SER A 56 -18.86 8.68 -17.00
N PRO A 57 -18.28 7.50 -17.31
CA PRO A 57 -16.84 7.34 -17.54
C PRO A 57 -16.24 8.40 -18.47
N MET A 58 -16.94 8.73 -19.57
CA MET A 58 -16.46 9.75 -20.51
C MET A 58 -16.42 11.15 -19.88
N GLN A 59 -17.42 11.52 -19.07
CA GLN A 59 -17.44 12.80 -18.36
C GLN A 59 -16.30 12.89 -17.35
N VAL A 60 -16.01 11.81 -16.62
CA VAL A 60 -14.88 11.75 -15.68
C VAL A 60 -13.56 12.03 -16.42
N ILE A 61 -13.36 11.43 -17.59
CA ILE A 61 -12.15 11.67 -18.41
C ILE A 61 -12.09 13.13 -18.89
N MET A 62 -13.19 13.65 -19.45
CA MET A 62 -13.23 15.02 -19.97
C MET A 62 -13.01 16.06 -18.86
N THR A 63 -13.71 15.92 -17.72
CA THR A 63 -13.56 16.80 -16.56
C THR A 63 -12.16 16.71 -15.98
N GLY A 64 -11.62 15.50 -15.83
CA GLY A 64 -10.25 15.29 -15.35
C GLY A 64 -9.21 15.93 -16.26
N TRP A 65 -9.38 15.85 -17.58
CA TRP A 65 -8.50 16.52 -18.55
C TRP A 65 -8.61 18.05 -18.46
N GLY A 66 -9.81 18.59 -18.28
CA GLY A 66 -10.04 20.01 -18.04
C GLY A 66 -9.30 20.51 -16.81
N LEU A 67 -9.50 19.84 -15.66
CA LEU A 67 -8.86 20.16 -14.38
C LEU A 67 -7.33 19.98 -14.41
N LEU A 68 -6.82 19.08 -15.26
CA LEU A 68 -5.39 18.94 -15.46
C LEU A 68 -4.82 20.12 -16.24
N ARG A 69 -5.54 20.57 -17.28
CA ARG A 69 -5.10 21.66 -18.17
C ARG A 69 -5.17 23.03 -17.50
N ASP A 70 -6.15 23.26 -16.65
CA ASP A 70 -6.27 24.52 -15.89
C ASP A 70 -5.34 24.58 -14.67
N GLY A 71 -4.68 23.47 -14.33
CA GLY A 71 -3.70 23.37 -13.25
C GLY A 71 -4.31 23.04 -11.87
N THR A 72 -5.64 23.04 -11.74
CA THR A 72 -6.35 22.78 -10.48
C THR A 72 -6.04 21.38 -9.95
N LEU A 73 -6.10 20.36 -10.83
CA LEU A 73 -5.82 18.98 -10.43
C LEU A 73 -4.36 18.82 -10.02
N GLY A 74 -3.43 19.40 -10.79
CA GLY A 74 -2.00 19.31 -10.50
C GLY A 74 -1.61 19.93 -9.16
N ALA A 75 -2.16 21.11 -8.85
CA ALA A 75 -1.91 21.80 -7.59
C ALA A 75 -2.43 20.99 -6.39
N ASN A 76 -3.69 20.55 -6.44
CA ASN A 76 -4.31 19.76 -5.37
C ASN A 76 -3.62 18.39 -5.19
N LEU A 77 -3.29 17.73 -6.30
CA LEU A 77 -2.57 16.46 -6.30
C LEU A 77 -1.19 16.57 -5.64
N GLY A 78 -0.44 17.63 -5.98
CA GLY A 78 0.89 17.87 -5.42
C GLY A 78 0.86 18.06 -3.90
N VAL A 79 -0.12 18.84 -3.41
CA VAL A 79 -0.33 19.03 -1.96
C VAL A 79 -0.68 17.72 -1.27
N SER A 80 -1.63 16.96 -1.80
CA SER A 80 -2.02 15.66 -1.24
C SER A 80 -0.86 14.66 -1.21
N LEU A 81 -0.05 14.61 -2.29
CA LEU A 81 1.16 13.79 -2.34
C LEU A 81 2.18 14.18 -1.27
N ALA A 82 2.42 15.49 -1.10
CA ALA A 82 3.35 15.98 -0.09
C ALA A 82 2.90 15.58 1.32
N ARG A 83 1.62 15.81 1.65
CA ARG A 83 1.03 15.42 2.95
C ARG A 83 1.11 13.92 3.20
N ALA A 84 0.76 13.11 2.20
CA ALA A 84 0.87 11.65 2.28
C ALA A 84 2.31 11.21 2.53
N ALA A 85 3.26 11.75 1.78
CA ALA A 85 4.67 11.41 1.89
C ALA A 85 5.26 11.83 3.25
N THR A 86 4.97 13.03 3.73
CA THR A 86 5.44 13.51 5.04
C THR A 86 4.83 12.70 6.17
N GLY A 87 3.52 12.43 6.12
CA GLY A 87 2.84 11.63 7.14
C GLY A 87 3.35 10.19 7.17
N LEU A 88 3.56 9.58 6.01
CA LEU A 88 4.13 8.24 5.88
C LEU A 88 5.58 8.19 6.38
N ALA A 89 6.41 9.19 6.08
CA ALA A 89 7.79 9.25 6.56
C ALA A 89 7.84 9.28 8.10
N ILE A 90 7.00 10.12 8.72
CA ILE A 90 6.86 10.17 10.18
C ILE A 90 6.37 8.82 10.73
N ALA A 91 5.37 8.20 10.09
CA ALA A 91 4.86 6.90 10.47
C ALA A 91 5.91 5.79 10.42
N VAL A 92 6.79 5.80 9.41
CA VAL A 92 7.91 4.84 9.31
C VAL A 92 8.84 5.00 10.49
N VAL A 93 9.25 6.23 10.81
CA VAL A 93 10.15 6.50 11.93
C VAL A 93 9.53 6.05 13.26
N LEU A 94 8.28 6.45 13.53
CA LEU A 94 7.57 6.10 14.75
C LEU A 94 7.29 4.59 14.85
N GLY A 95 6.76 4.00 13.78
CA GLY A 95 6.40 2.58 13.74
C GLY A 95 7.61 1.68 13.90
N VAL A 96 8.72 2.01 13.24
CA VAL A 96 9.99 1.29 13.41
C VAL A 96 10.55 1.46 14.82
N GLY A 97 10.54 2.69 15.34
CA GLY A 97 11.00 2.97 16.70
C GLY A 97 10.24 2.16 17.76
N PHE A 98 8.91 2.23 17.74
CA PHE A 98 8.07 1.47 18.65
C PHE A 98 8.25 -0.05 18.49
N ALA A 99 8.36 -0.54 17.25
CA ALA A 99 8.53 -1.97 17.00
C ALA A 99 9.88 -2.48 17.51
N LEU A 100 10.95 -1.70 17.40
CA LEU A 100 12.26 -2.09 17.95
C LEU A 100 12.23 -2.08 19.48
N ILE A 101 11.63 -1.07 20.11
CA ILE A 101 11.53 -0.98 21.58
C ILE A 101 10.73 -2.17 22.14
N SER A 102 9.55 -2.44 21.57
CA SER A 102 8.65 -3.52 21.98
C SER A 102 9.13 -4.92 21.55
N GLY A 103 9.71 -5.02 20.35
CA GLY A 103 10.18 -6.28 19.78
C GLY A 103 11.43 -6.82 20.48
N LEU A 104 12.33 -5.94 20.93
CA LEU A 104 13.62 -6.32 21.51
C LEU A 104 13.63 -6.39 23.05
N SER A 105 12.57 -5.93 23.73
CA SER A 105 12.52 -5.91 25.19
C SER A 105 11.15 -6.32 25.74
N ARG A 106 11.14 -7.13 26.81
CA ARG A 106 9.91 -7.52 27.51
C ARG A 106 9.22 -6.31 28.15
N LEU A 107 10.00 -5.39 28.72
CA LEU A 107 9.46 -4.17 29.31
C LEU A 107 8.84 -3.25 28.24
N GLY A 108 9.45 -3.15 27.06
CA GLY A 108 8.89 -2.41 25.95
C GLY A 108 7.61 -3.04 25.42
N GLU A 109 7.52 -4.36 25.39
CA GLU A 109 6.29 -5.09 25.05
C GLU A 109 5.14 -4.68 26.00
N ASP A 110 5.38 -4.74 27.32
CA ASP A 110 4.36 -4.42 28.31
C ASP A 110 3.94 -2.92 28.29
N ILE A 111 4.89 -2.01 28.05
CA ILE A 111 4.65 -0.56 28.12
C ILE A 111 4.14 0.02 26.80
N VAL A 112 4.63 -0.46 25.65
CA VAL A 112 4.35 0.15 24.34
C VAL A 112 3.20 -0.56 23.62
N ASP A 113 3.10 -1.88 23.73
CA ASP A 113 2.14 -2.64 22.95
C ASP A 113 0.69 -2.32 23.37
N ALA A 114 0.41 -2.31 24.67
CA ALA A 114 -0.93 -2.04 25.18
C ALA A 114 -1.48 -0.64 24.78
N PRO A 115 -0.74 0.48 24.95
CA PRO A 115 -1.19 1.79 24.48
C PRO A 115 -1.38 1.85 22.96
N LEU A 116 -0.50 1.22 22.17
CA LEU A 116 -0.64 1.20 20.71
C LEU A 116 -1.87 0.39 20.26
N GLN A 117 -2.17 -0.71 20.94
CA GLN A 117 -3.38 -1.48 20.67
C GLN A 117 -4.65 -0.67 20.96
N ILE A 118 -4.69 0.06 22.07
CA ILE A 118 -5.81 0.96 22.41
C ILE A 118 -5.91 2.10 21.38
N LEU A 119 -4.79 2.73 21.04
CA LEU A 119 -4.80 3.86 20.11
C LEU A 119 -5.25 3.43 18.70
N ARG A 120 -4.95 2.19 18.29
CA ARG A 120 -5.40 1.62 17.01
C ARG A 120 -6.91 1.44 16.91
N THR A 121 -7.60 1.20 18.03
CA THR A 121 -9.06 0.98 18.02
C THR A 121 -9.86 2.28 17.96
N LEU A 122 -9.22 3.42 18.23
CA LEU A 122 -9.88 4.71 18.14
C LEU A 122 -10.26 5.03 16.68
N PRO A 123 -11.52 5.41 16.41
CA PRO A 123 -11.94 5.79 15.07
C PRO A 123 -11.16 7.01 14.58
N ALA A 124 -10.53 6.92 13.42
CA ALA A 124 -9.77 8.02 12.82
C ALA A 124 -10.61 9.31 12.67
N LEU A 125 -11.88 9.17 12.25
CA LEU A 125 -12.83 10.28 12.12
C LEU A 125 -13.05 11.00 13.45
N ALA A 126 -13.08 10.27 14.58
CA ALA A 126 -13.28 10.85 15.90
C ALA A 126 -12.04 11.61 16.40
N MET A 127 -10.85 11.36 15.82
CA MET A 127 -9.61 12.04 16.19
C MET A 127 -9.44 13.40 15.51
N VAL A 128 -10.15 13.66 14.40
CA VAL A 128 -10.02 14.91 13.64
C VAL A 128 -10.25 16.16 14.49
N PRO A 129 -11.35 16.28 15.28
CA PRO A 129 -11.59 17.48 16.08
C PRO A 129 -10.55 17.67 17.19
N LEU A 130 -10.09 16.56 17.81
CA LEU A 130 -9.06 16.60 18.85
C LEU A 130 -7.72 17.09 18.30
N PHE A 131 -7.36 16.64 17.10
CA PHE A 131 -6.11 17.07 16.46
C PHE A 131 -6.16 18.55 16.07
N ILE A 132 -7.31 19.03 15.61
CA ILE A 132 -7.53 20.47 15.38
C ILE A 132 -7.46 21.24 16.71
N LEU A 133 -8.03 20.72 17.79
CA LEU A 133 -7.96 21.36 19.11
C LEU A 133 -6.51 21.45 19.63
N TRP A 134 -5.71 20.40 19.45
CA TRP A 134 -4.32 20.35 19.95
C TRP A 134 -3.35 21.13 19.09
N PHE A 135 -3.46 21.03 17.77
CA PHE A 135 -2.48 21.57 16.83
C PHE A 135 -2.98 22.81 16.08
N GLY A 136 -4.23 23.22 16.28
CA GLY A 136 -4.88 24.30 15.55
C GLY A 136 -5.34 23.87 14.15
N ILE A 137 -5.83 24.85 13.37
CA ILE A 137 -6.16 24.66 11.96
C ILE A 137 -4.88 24.80 11.14
N GLY A 138 -4.65 23.88 10.20
CA GLY A 138 -3.50 23.94 9.30
C GLY A 138 -3.07 22.57 8.78
N GLU A 139 -1.80 22.46 8.38
CA GLU A 139 -1.20 21.23 7.82
C GLU A 139 -0.93 20.16 8.88
N VAL A 140 -0.57 20.59 10.09
CA VAL A 140 -0.12 19.69 11.17
C VAL A 140 -1.17 18.63 11.54
N PRO A 141 -2.45 18.95 11.81
CA PRO A 141 -3.46 17.93 12.08
C PRO A 141 -3.60 16.89 10.97
N LYS A 142 -3.50 17.33 9.71
CA LYS A 142 -3.68 16.48 8.53
C LYS A 142 -2.55 15.46 8.42
N ILE A 143 -1.31 15.95 8.53
CA ILE A 143 -0.11 15.12 8.51
C ILE A 143 -0.08 14.18 9.72
N ALA A 144 -0.45 14.67 10.91
CA ALA A 144 -0.50 13.87 12.13
C ALA A 144 -1.51 12.73 12.01
N LEU A 145 -2.69 12.98 11.41
CA LEU A 145 -3.71 11.95 11.20
C LEU A 145 -3.21 10.86 10.25
N VAL A 146 -2.56 11.24 9.15
CA VAL A 146 -1.90 10.30 8.23
C VAL A 146 -0.82 9.49 8.95
N ALA A 147 0.05 10.16 9.70
CA ALA A 147 1.12 9.52 10.45
C ALA A 147 0.59 8.51 11.47
N LEU A 148 -0.46 8.89 12.21
CA LEU A 148 -1.11 8.04 13.20
C LEU A 148 -1.60 6.73 12.56
N GLY A 149 -2.41 6.82 11.49
CA GLY A 149 -2.97 5.63 10.86
C GLY A 149 -1.91 4.74 10.19
N ALA A 150 -0.92 5.35 9.55
CA ALA A 150 0.16 4.62 8.88
C ALA A 150 1.17 3.99 9.85
N THR A 151 1.26 4.46 11.10
CA THR A 151 2.21 3.93 12.10
C THR A 151 1.87 2.49 12.48
N PHE A 152 0.59 2.15 12.63
CA PHE A 152 0.19 0.84 13.17
C PHE A 152 0.56 -0.35 12.28
N PRO A 153 0.32 -0.34 10.95
CA PRO A 153 0.73 -1.45 10.10
C PRO A 153 2.25 -1.67 10.10
N ILE A 154 3.04 -0.60 10.17
CA ILE A 154 4.51 -0.66 10.26
C ILE A 154 4.91 -1.30 11.59
N TYR A 155 4.38 -0.79 12.70
CA TYR A 155 4.63 -1.31 14.03
C TYR A 155 4.33 -2.81 14.13
N LEU A 156 3.11 -3.20 13.77
CA LEU A 156 2.62 -4.57 13.96
C LEU A 156 3.40 -5.58 13.11
N ASN A 157 3.68 -5.25 11.84
CA ASN A 157 4.38 -6.19 10.97
C ASN A 157 5.86 -6.28 11.34
N LEU A 158 6.54 -5.17 11.64
CA LEU A 158 7.93 -5.23 12.06
C LEU A 158 8.08 -5.92 13.43
N HIS A 159 7.20 -5.65 14.39
CA HIS A 159 7.20 -6.35 15.68
C HIS A 159 7.06 -7.87 15.49
N LYS A 160 6.10 -8.28 14.65
CA LYS A 160 5.92 -9.69 14.27
C LYS A 160 7.18 -10.27 13.62
N GLY A 161 7.81 -9.53 12.69
CA GLY A 161 9.03 -9.95 12.02
C GLY A 161 10.23 -10.10 12.97
N ILE A 162 10.33 -9.26 14.00
CA ILE A 162 11.37 -9.38 15.03
C ILE A 162 11.14 -10.62 15.88
N ARG A 163 9.89 -10.89 16.29
CA ARG A 163 9.53 -12.03 17.15
C ARG A 163 9.50 -13.38 16.42
N SER A 164 9.43 -13.38 15.09
CA SER A 164 9.43 -14.61 14.28
C SER A 164 10.82 -15.18 14.00
N ILE A 165 11.89 -14.49 14.42
CA ILE A 165 13.27 -14.95 14.24
C ILE A 165 13.52 -16.21 15.07
N ASP A 166 14.12 -17.22 14.44
CA ASP A 166 14.50 -18.46 15.11
C ASP A 166 15.41 -18.18 16.32
N PRO A 167 15.03 -18.59 17.55
CA PRO A 167 15.88 -18.47 18.72
C PRO A 167 17.28 -19.07 18.53
N ARG A 168 17.44 -20.11 17.69
CA ARG A 168 18.74 -20.71 17.38
C ARG A 168 19.69 -19.75 16.67
N LEU A 169 19.17 -18.87 15.80
CA LEU A 169 19.98 -17.83 15.17
C LEU A 169 20.49 -16.84 16.21
N LEU A 170 19.65 -16.49 17.20
CA LEU A 170 20.05 -15.61 18.29
C LEU A 170 21.07 -16.27 19.22
N GLU A 171 20.92 -17.57 19.52
CA GLU A 171 21.92 -18.35 20.27
C GLU A 171 23.26 -18.42 19.53
N MET A 172 23.24 -18.63 18.22
CA MET A 172 24.46 -18.63 17.39
C MET A 172 25.18 -17.28 17.43
N THR A 173 24.46 -16.16 17.47
CA THR A 173 25.12 -14.85 17.63
C THR A 173 25.84 -14.70 18.98
N ARG A 174 25.33 -15.35 20.03
CA ARG A 174 25.96 -15.35 21.36
C ARG A 174 27.22 -16.21 21.38
N THR A 175 27.20 -17.38 20.74
CA THR A 175 28.39 -18.26 20.66
C THR A 175 29.51 -17.66 19.83
N LEU A 176 29.17 -16.90 18.79
CA LEU A 176 30.11 -16.15 17.96
C LEU A 176 30.58 -14.82 18.59
N GLY A 177 30.07 -14.47 19.78
CA GLY A 177 30.51 -13.28 20.52
C GLY A 177 30.04 -11.94 19.92
N LEU A 178 28.97 -11.92 19.12
CA LEU A 178 28.42 -10.67 18.59
C LEU A 178 27.82 -9.82 19.73
N SER A 179 28.08 -8.53 19.66
CA SER A 179 27.44 -7.52 20.51
C SER A 179 25.96 -7.36 20.18
N ARG A 180 25.17 -6.80 21.11
CA ARG A 180 23.73 -6.54 20.88
C ARG A 180 23.46 -5.74 19.60
N LEU A 181 24.27 -4.73 19.32
CA LEU A 181 24.10 -3.89 18.14
C LEU A 181 24.38 -4.67 16.85
N GLN A 182 25.39 -5.55 16.87
CA GLN A 182 25.69 -6.44 15.74
C GLN A 182 24.57 -7.47 15.54
N THR A 183 24.05 -8.10 16.60
CA THR A 183 22.88 -8.99 16.50
C THR A 183 21.68 -8.27 15.88
N ILE A 184 21.40 -7.03 16.30
CA ILE A 184 20.29 -6.24 15.76
C ILE A 184 20.50 -5.94 14.27
N ARG A 185 21.69 -5.45 13.91
CA ARG A 185 22.00 -5.00 12.54
C ARG A 185 22.14 -6.14 11.55
N ASP A 186 22.76 -7.24 11.96
CA ASP A 186 23.22 -8.29 11.05
C ASP A 186 22.26 -9.49 11.01
N VAL A 187 21.40 -9.65 12.03
CA VAL A 187 20.44 -10.77 12.10
C VAL A 187 19.01 -10.28 12.20
N ILE A 188 18.70 -9.38 13.14
CA ILE A 188 17.31 -9.01 13.42
C ILE A 188 16.70 -8.14 12.33
N LEU A 189 17.35 -7.02 11.99
CA LEU A 189 16.85 -6.11 10.95
C LEU A 189 16.74 -6.81 9.58
N PRO A 190 17.74 -7.57 9.08
CA PRO A 190 17.61 -8.31 7.83
C PRO A 190 16.56 -9.42 7.89
N GLY A 191 16.41 -10.07 9.05
CA GLY A 191 15.42 -11.12 9.29
C GLY A 191 13.98 -10.61 9.22
N ALA A 192 13.74 -9.43 9.81
CA ALA A 192 12.42 -8.80 9.94
C ALA A 192 12.06 -7.87 8.76
N LEU A 193 13.01 -7.55 7.88
CA LEU A 193 12.81 -6.69 6.71
C LEU A 193 11.66 -7.12 5.77
N PRO A 194 11.42 -8.41 5.48
CA PRO A 194 10.28 -8.81 4.67
C PRO A 194 8.94 -8.40 5.30
N ASP A 195 8.77 -8.62 6.61
CA ASP A 195 7.56 -8.20 7.31
C ASP A 195 7.46 -6.66 7.37
N LEU A 196 8.57 -5.94 7.56
CA LEU A 196 8.58 -4.47 7.46
C LEU A 196 8.05 -3.97 6.10
N LEU A 197 8.45 -4.61 5.00
CA LEU A 197 8.00 -4.24 3.66
C LEU A 197 6.50 -4.51 3.46
N VAL A 198 6.00 -5.61 4.02
CA VAL A 198 4.55 -5.88 4.08
C VAL A 198 3.82 -4.81 4.89
N GLY A 199 4.38 -4.43 6.05
CA GLY A 199 3.87 -3.35 6.88
C GLY A 199 3.83 -2.00 6.16
N LEU A 200 4.91 -1.66 5.45
CA LEU A 200 5.00 -0.45 4.64
C LEU A 200 3.92 -0.42 3.54
N ARG A 201 3.70 -1.55 2.87
CA ARG A 201 2.65 -1.67 1.84
C ARG A 201 1.26 -1.37 2.40
N PHE A 202 0.95 -1.92 3.57
CA PHE A 202 -0.32 -1.61 4.26
C PHE A 202 -0.38 -0.16 4.74
N ALA A 203 0.74 0.38 5.21
CA ALA A 203 0.82 1.76 5.69
C ALA A 203 0.62 2.79 4.57
N VAL A 204 1.09 2.50 3.36
CA VAL A 204 0.79 3.29 2.16
C VAL A 204 -0.71 3.30 1.83
N GLY A 205 -1.39 2.15 1.92
CA GLY A 205 -2.85 2.11 1.74
C GLY A 205 -3.56 2.93 2.81
N MET A 206 -3.13 2.78 4.07
CA MET A 206 -3.71 3.51 5.20
C MET A 206 -3.43 5.01 5.14
N SER A 207 -2.28 5.45 4.63
CA SER A 207 -1.96 6.88 4.51
C SER A 207 -2.93 7.57 3.55
N TRP A 208 -3.29 6.94 2.43
CA TRP A 208 -4.30 7.46 1.51
C TRP A 208 -5.69 7.53 2.15
N LEU A 209 -6.12 6.48 2.85
CA LEU A 209 -7.42 6.46 3.54
C LEU A 209 -7.51 7.57 4.60
N MET A 210 -6.45 7.76 5.39
CA MET A 210 -6.40 8.81 6.41
C MET A 210 -6.31 10.20 5.79
N LEU A 211 -5.59 10.35 4.67
CA LEU A 211 -5.47 11.63 3.99
C LEU A 211 -6.80 12.10 3.42
N VAL A 212 -7.58 11.20 2.79
CA VAL A 212 -8.93 11.52 2.31
C VAL A 212 -9.73 12.14 3.45
N VAL A 213 -9.78 11.46 4.60
CA VAL A 213 -10.50 11.97 5.79
C VAL A 213 -9.94 13.30 6.28
N ALA A 214 -8.62 13.45 6.35
CA ALA A 214 -7.96 14.66 6.81
C ALA A 214 -8.24 15.88 5.93
N GLU A 215 -8.40 15.67 4.62
CA GLU A 215 -8.62 16.75 3.65
C GLU A 215 -10.10 17.15 3.54
N GLN A 216 -11.04 16.37 4.07
CA GLN A 216 -12.46 16.76 4.10
C GLN A 216 -12.77 17.84 5.15
N VAL A 217 -11.90 18.05 6.14
CA VAL A 217 -12.20 18.90 7.30
C VAL A 217 -11.22 20.08 7.37
N ASN A 218 -11.73 21.30 7.12
CA ASN A 218 -10.95 22.55 7.19
C ASN A 218 -9.62 22.49 6.40
N ALA A 219 -9.69 21.94 5.19
CA ALA A 219 -8.61 22.03 4.22
C ALA A 219 -8.90 23.17 3.24
N GLU A 220 -7.85 23.79 2.72
CA GLU A 220 -7.91 24.85 1.69
C GLU A 220 -7.33 24.38 0.35
N SER A 221 -6.89 23.11 0.30
CA SER A 221 -6.21 22.49 -0.83
C SER A 221 -6.15 20.98 -0.63
N GLY A 222 -5.91 20.24 -1.69
CA GLY A 222 -5.85 18.79 -1.72
C GLY A 222 -7.01 18.17 -2.49
N ILE A 223 -6.86 16.91 -2.89
CA ILE A 223 -7.89 16.18 -3.64
C ILE A 223 -9.16 16.04 -2.80
N GLY A 224 -9.06 15.77 -1.49
CA GLY A 224 -10.24 15.71 -0.63
C GLY A 224 -10.97 17.06 -0.53
N HIS A 225 -10.22 18.15 -0.41
CA HIS A 225 -10.81 19.50 -0.43
C HIS A 225 -11.58 19.77 -1.74
N MET A 226 -10.94 19.49 -2.89
CA MET A 226 -11.56 19.64 -4.21
C MET A 226 -12.84 18.78 -4.35
N MET A 227 -12.86 17.59 -3.77
CA MET A 227 -14.05 16.74 -3.75
C MET A 227 -15.16 17.32 -2.85
N MET A 228 -14.80 17.88 -1.69
CA MET A 228 -15.75 18.52 -0.79
C MET A 228 -16.38 19.77 -1.43
N GLU A 229 -15.57 20.62 -2.06
CA GLU A 229 -16.07 21.79 -2.80
C GLU A 229 -16.99 21.37 -3.94
N ALA A 230 -16.63 20.32 -4.69
CA ALA A 230 -17.49 19.76 -5.72
C ALA A 230 -18.81 19.21 -5.17
N GLN A 231 -18.80 18.66 -3.96
CA GLN A 231 -19.99 18.16 -3.28
C GLN A 231 -20.98 19.29 -2.96
N ASP A 232 -20.50 20.44 -2.51
CA ASP A 232 -21.34 21.61 -2.20
C ASP A 232 -22.12 22.11 -3.43
N PHE A 233 -21.55 21.94 -4.62
CA PHE A 233 -22.18 22.29 -5.90
C PHE A 233 -22.79 21.10 -6.66
N LEU A 234 -22.89 19.91 -6.03
CA LEU A 234 -23.39 18.67 -6.63
C LEU A 234 -22.69 18.30 -7.96
N ARG A 235 -21.42 18.66 -8.09
CA ARG A 235 -20.55 18.35 -9.23
C ARG A 235 -19.98 16.94 -9.12
N THR A 236 -20.84 15.97 -9.37
CA THR A 236 -20.51 14.54 -9.27
C THR A 236 -19.41 14.09 -10.24
N ASP A 237 -19.19 14.84 -11.31
CA ASP A 237 -18.07 14.66 -12.24
C ASP A 237 -16.72 14.87 -11.57
N ILE A 238 -16.54 15.95 -10.81
CA ILE A 238 -15.28 16.22 -10.10
C ILE A 238 -15.07 15.23 -8.95
N ILE A 239 -16.13 14.90 -8.21
CA ILE A 239 -16.04 13.92 -7.11
C ILE A 239 -15.52 12.57 -7.64
N MET A 240 -16.07 12.12 -8.77
CA MET A 240 -15.62 10.90 -9.44
C MET A 240 -14.17 10.98 -9.93
N VAL A 241 -13.75 12.14 -10.48
CA VAL A 241 -12.32 12.37 -10.82
C VAL A 241 -11.44 12.18 -9.59
N GLY A 242 -11.79 12.80 -8.46
CA GLY A 242 -11.03 12.67 -7.21
C GLY A 242 -10.93 11.22 -6.72
N LEU A 243 -12.04 10.47 -6.73
CA LEU A 243 -12.06 9.04 -6.37
C LEU A 243 -11.17 8.19 -7.29
N VAL A 244 -11.23 8.41 -8.60
CA VAL A 244 -10.36 7.73 -9.57
C VAL A 244 -8.90 8.06 -9.31
N ILE A 245 -8.57 9.32 -9.04
CA ILE A 245 -7.21 9.76 -8.74
C ILE A 245 -6.68 9.10 -7.46
N TYR A 246 -7.44 9.05 -6.37
CA TYR A 246 -7.01 8.31 -5.16
C TYR A 246 -6.83 6.82 -5.42
N GLY A 247 -7.70 6.21 -6.23
CA GLY A 247 -7.55 4.81 -6.65
C GLY A 247 -6.25 4.57 -7.43
N LEU A 248 -5.95 5.45 -8.38
CA LEU A 248 -4.71 5.40 -9.17
C LEU A 248 -3.47 5.63 -8.29
N LEU A 249 -3.51 6.60 -7.38
CA LEU A 249 -2.43 6.86 -6.43
C LEU A 249 -2.15 5.64 -5.56
N GLY A 250 -3.20 5.04 -4.98
CA GLY A 250 -3.07 3.82 -4.20
C GLY A 250 -2.43 2.67 -5.00
N LEU A 251 -2.88 2.46 -6.24
CA LEU A 251 -2.32 1.45 -7.14
C LEU A 251 -0.84 1.72 -7.47
N VAL A 252 -0.51 2.96 -7.84
CA VAL A 252 0.87 3.35 -8.18
C VAL A 252 1.78 3.18 -6.98
N SER A 253 1.39 3.69 -5.80
CA SER A 253 2.20 3.55 -4.58
C SER A 253 2.39 2.09 -4.17
N ASP A 254 1.36 1.26 -4.28
CA ASP A 254 1.43 -0.18 -3.99
C ASP A 254 2.33 -0.93 -5.00
N GLN A 255 2.36 -0.52 -6.27
CA GLN A 255 3.34 -1.03 -7.24
C GLN A 255 4.78 -0.62 -6.88
N VAL A 256 4.99 0.63 -6.49
CA VAL A 256 6.33 1.12 -6.08
C VAL A 256 6.85 0.30 -4.89
N VAL A 257 6.02 0.08 -3.87
CA VAL A 257 6.42 -0.75 -2.71
C VAL A 257 6.72 -2.19 -3.11
N ARG A 258 5.94 -2.80 -4.00
CA ARG A 258 6.23 -4.15 -4.52
C ARG A 258 7.55 -4.23 -5.28
N LEU A 259 7.88 -3.21 -6.07
CA LEU A 259 9.16 -3.15 -6.79
C LEU A 259 10.32 -3.03 -5.81
N MET A 260 10.18 -2.19 -4.78
CA MET A 260 11.13 -2.09 -3.68
C MET A 260 11.29 -3.43 -2.96
N GLU A 261 10.20 -4.11 -2.65
CA GLU A 261 10.21 -5.42 -2.00
C GLU A 261 10.98 -6.47 -2.83
N ARG A 262 10.75 -6.53 -4.14
CA ARG A 262 11.46 -7.46 -5.03
C ARG A 262 12.96 -7.17 -5.10
N ALA A 263 13.35 -5.91 -5.17
CA ALA A 263 14.75 -5.51 -5.19
C ALA A 263 15.44 -5.82 -3.85
N LEU A 264 14.79 -5.43 -2.76
CA LEU A 264 15.24 -5.59 -1.37
C LEU A 264 15.03 -6.98 -0.81
N LEU A 265 14.50 -7.96 -1.53
CA LEU A 265 14.41 -9.36 -1.06
C LEU A 265 14.99 -10.34 -2.08
N SER A 266 15.77 -9.83 -3.04
CA SER A 266 16.38 -10.61 -4.12
C SER A 266 17.29 -11.75 -3.62
N TRP A 267 17.84 -11.66 -2.40
CA TRP A 267 18.66 -12.73 -1.82
C TRP A 267 17.86 -13.92 -1.31
N ARG A 268 16.54 -13.79 -1.08
CA ARG A 268 15.71 -14.92 -0.65
C ARG A 268 15.32 -15.72 -1.89
N PRO A 269 15.68 -17.00 -2.00
CA PRO A 269 15.08 -17.85 -3.02
C PRO A 269 13.59 -17.89 -2.75
N VAL A 270 12.80 -17.28 -3.64
CA VAL A 270 11.36 -17.52 -3.72
C VAL A 270 11.24 -19.02 -3.87
N HIS A 271 10.84 -19.73 -2.80
CA HIS A 271 10.50 -21.13 -2.90
C HIS A 271 9.32 -21.18 -3.88
N GLN A 272 9.65 -21.41 -5.15
CA GLN A 272 8.70 -21.75 -6.19
C GLN A 272 7.88 -22.89 -5.63
N ARG A 273 6.56 -22.66 -5.56
CA ARG A 273 5.56 -23.61 -5.09
C ARG A 273 5.89 -25.00 -5.65
N GLY A 274 6.34 -25.89 -4.75
CA GLY A 274 6.30 -27.31 -4.99
C GLY A 274 4.84 -27.77 -4.93
N GLN A 275 4.40 -28.36 -6.03
CA GLN A 275 3.71 -29.65 -6.06
C GLN A 275 2.35 -29.77 -5.34
N GLY A 276 1.31 -29.66 -6.15
CA GLY A 276 0.13 -30.54 -6.13
C GLY A 276 -0.38 -30.54 -7.58
N ALA A 277 0.02 -31.53 -8.40
CA ALA A 277 -0.68 -32.81 -8.57
C ALA A 277 -2.07 -32.59 -9.18
#